data_AF-A0A496VBP6-F1
#
_entry.id   AF-A0A496VBP6-F1
#
_cell.length_a   1.000
_cell.length_b   1.000
_cell.length_c   1.000
_cell.angle_alpha   90.00
_cell.angle_beta   90.00
_cell.angle_gamma   90.00
#
_symmetry.space_group_name_H-M   'P 1'
#
loop_
_entity.id
_entity.type
_entity.pdbx_description
1 polymer ?
#
loop_
_entity_poly.entity_id
_entity_poly.type
_entity_poly.pdbx_seq_one_letter_code
_entity_poly.pdbx_strand_id
1 'polypeptide(L)' 'MEKSSKAEAVIQTAFFGLVSATLYFLLYYFELPILNWSKQGGWYIIVLVAIALIFYFVHGAFISHFWDVLGLKAKSVKK' A
#
# COMPACT_ATOMS: atom_id res chain seq x y z
N MET A 1 15.59 -19.43 2.70
CA MET A 1 14.23 -18.85 2.60
C MET A 1 13.29 -19.85 3.23
N GLU A 2 12.97 -19.62 4.50
CA GLU A 2 12.02 -20.43 5.27
C GLU A 2 10.70 -20.50 4.49
N LYS A 3 10.17 -21.72 4.29
CA LYS A 3 8.85 -21.91 3.66
C LYS A 3 7.82 -21.27 4.58
N SER A 4 7.46 -20.02 4.31
CA SER A 4 6.42 -19.36 5.07
C SER A 4 5.15 -20.21 5.01
N SER A 5 4.62 -20.59 6.18
CA SER A 5 3.45 -21.45 6.22
C SER A 5 2.27 -20.71 5.60
N LYS A 6 1.29 -21.43 5.02
CA LYS A 6 0.09 -20.79 4.45
C LYS A 6 -0.58 -19.82 5.43
N ALA A 7 -0.51 -20.11 6.74
CA ALA A 7 -1.05 -19.24 7.78
C ALA A 7 -0.28 -17.92 7.90
N GLU A 8 1.05 -17.94 7.81
CA GLU A 8 1.87 -16.71 7.87
C GLU A 8 1.64 -15.82 6.64
N ALA A 9 1.53 -16.41 5.45
CA ALA A 9 1.22 -15.66 4.23
C ALA A 9 -0.16 -14.97 4.34
N VAL A 10 -1.16 -15.66 4.90
CA VAL A 10 -2.50 -15.09 5.15
C VAL A 10 -2.42 -13.96 6.18
N ILE A 11 -1.67 -14.12 7.27
CA ILE A 11 -1.50 -13.09 8.30
C ILE A 11 -0.81 -11.85 7.72
N GLN A 12 0.24 -12.03 6.90
CA GLN A 12 0.90 -10.91 6.22
C GLN A 12 -0.07 -10.18 5.29
N THR A 13 -0.82 -10.90 4.46
CA THR A 13 -1.84 -10.28 3.58
C THR A 13 -2.88 -9.51 4.38
N ALA A 14 -3.39 -10.07 5.48
CA ALA A 14 -4.36 -9.41 6.34
C ALA A 14 -3.79 -8.15 7.00
N PHE A 15 -2.53 -8.21 7.48
CA PHE A 15 -1.84 -7.06 8.06
C PHE A 15 -1.66 -5.94 7.02
N PHE A 16 -1.12 -6.23 5.85
CA PHE A 16 -0.97 -5.23 4.78
C PHE A 16 -2.32 -4.70 4.30
N GLY A 17 -3.36 -5.53 4.28
CA GLY A 17 -4.73 -5.11 3.99
C GLY A 17 -5.27 -4.12 5.02
N LEU A 18 -5.08 -4.41 6.31
CA LEU A 18 -5.47 -3.52 7.41
C LEU A 18 -4.71 -2.19 7.37
N VAL A 19 -3.39 -2.23 7.13
CA VAL A 19 -2.57 -1.03 6.98
C VAL A 19 -3.02 -0.22 5.77
N SER A 20 -3.29 -0.86 4.62
CA SER A 20 -3.80 -0.18 3.42
C SER A 20 -5.17 0.45 3.68
N ALA A 21 -6.09 -0.25 4.36
CA ALA A 21 -7.41 0.29 4.71
C ALA A 21 -7.29 1.49 5.67
N THR A 22 -6.39 1.40 6.65
CA THR A 22 -6.10 2.50 7.58
C THR A 22 -5.54 3.70 6.83
N LEU A 23 -4.64 3.50 5.86
CA LEU A 23 -4.12 4.57 5.03
C LEU A 23 -5.22 5.27 4.22
N TYR A 24 -6.12 4.51 3.59
CA TYR A 24 -7.28 5.08 2.88
C TYR A 24 -8.19 5.86 3.84
N PHE A 25 -8.48 5.31 5.02
CA PHE A 25 -9.26 6.02 6.03
C PHE A 25 -8.60 7.35 6.41
N LEU A 26 -7.29 7.33 6.70
CA LEU A 26 -6.54 8.53 7.08
C LEU A 26 -6.53 9.56 5.94
N LEU A 27 -6.37 9.12 4.69
CA LEU A 27 -6.38 9.98 3.51
C LEU A 27 -7.70 10.73 3.37
N TYR A 28 -8.82 10.03 3.50
CA TYR A 28 -10.16 10.64 3.44
C TYR A 28 -10.45 11.49 4.67
N TYR A 29 -10.03 11.06 5.85
CA TYR A 29 -10.20 11.82 7.08
C TYR A 29 -9.48 13.16 7.05
N PHE A 30 -8.31 13.22 6.40
CA PHE A 30 -7.53 14.45 6.21
C PHE A 30 -7.69 15.06 4.80
N GLU A 31 -8.74 14.76 4.06
CA GLU A 31 -8.90 15.21 2.68
C GLU A 31 -8.85 16.75 2.54
N LEU A 32 -9.52 17.47 3.44
CA LEU A 32 -9.61 18.93 3.42
C LEU A 32 -8.25 19.61 3.59
N PRO A 33 -7.45 19.30 4.63
CA PRO A 33 -6.11 19.87 4.77
C PRO A 33 -5.17 19.45 3.63
N ILE A 34 -5.24 18.19 3.17
CA ILE A 34 -4.41 17.71 2.06
C ILE A 34 -4.72 18.50 0.78
N LEU A 35 -6.00 18.73 0.47
CA LEU A 35 -6.41 19.54 -0.68
C LEU A 35 -5.96 20.99 -0.55
N ASN A 36 -6.05 21.58 0.65
CA ASN A 36 -5.63 22.95 0.89
C ASN A 36 -4.12 23.12 0.68
N TRP A 37 -3.30 22.20 1.21
CA TRP A 37 -1.86 22.20 0.99
C TRP A 37 -1.50 21.97 -0.48
N SER A 38 -2.22 21.06 -1.15
CA SER A 38 -1.99 20.77 -2.58
C SER A 38 -2.26 21.97 -3.47
N LYS A 39 -3.24 22.80 -3.12
CA LYS A 39 -3.61 24.02 -3.86
C LYS A 39 -2.60 25.17 -3.71
N GLN A 40 -1.91 25.25 -2.58
CA GLN A 40 -0.96 26.34 -2.30
C GLN A 40 0.33 26.25 -3.14
N GLY A 41 0.64 25.07 -3.69
CA GLY A 41 1.85 24.87 -4.49
C GLY A 41 3.15 24.98 -3.67
N GLY A 42 4.30 25.01 -4.36
CA GLY A 42 5.61 25.09 -3.71
C GLY A 42 5.99 23.80 -2.98
N TRP A 43 6.56 23.93 -1.77
CA TRP A 43 7.04 22.80 -0.97
C TRP A 43 5.93 21.83 -0.52
N TYR A 44 4.66 22.25 -0.53
CA TYR A 44 3.53 21.40 -0.17
C TYR A 44 3.28 20.25 -1.16
N ILE A 45 3.80 20.33 -2.39
CA ILE A 45 3.76 19.22 -3.36
C ILE A 45 4.47 17.98 -2.81
N ILE A 46 5.49 18.16 -1.97
CA ILE A 46 6.23 17.04 -1.37
C ILE A 46 5.32 16.19 -0.49
N VAL A 47 4.35 16.79 0.21
CA VAL A 47 3.38 16.04 1.02
C VAL A 47 2.56 15.11 0.13
N LEU A 48 2.07 15.62 -1.00
CA LEU A 48 1.28 14.82 -1.94
C LEU A 48 2.10 13.69 -2.58
N VAL A 49 3.35 13.98 -2.96
CA VAL A 49 4.29 12.98 -3.48
C VAL A 49 4.60 11.91 -2.43
N ALA A 50 4.85 12.30 -1.19
CA ALA A 50 5.11 11.37 -0.10
C ALA A 50 3.91 10.43 0.13
N ILE A 51 2.70 10.98 0.18
CA ILE A 51 1.46 10.18 0.30
C ILE A 51 1.37 9.19 -0.86
N ALA A 52 1.56 9.65 -2.11
CA ALA A 52 1.50 8.78 -3.28
C ALA A 52 2.53 7.64 -3.22
N LEU A 53 3.77 7.90 -2.78
CA LEU A 53 4.82 6.88 -2.64
C LEU A 53 4.50 5.85 -1.56
N ILE A 54 3.98 6.29 -0.42
CA ILE A 54 3.59 5.39 0.67
C ILE A 54 2.45 4.48 0.19
N PHE A 55 1.43 5.04 -0.48
CA PHE A 55 0.34 4.26 -1.04
C PHE A 55 0.84 3.26 -2.09
N TYR A 56 1.68 3.69 -3.02
CA TYR A 56 2.28 2.81 -4.02
C TYR A 56 2.99 1.61 -3.38
N PHE A 57 3.78 1.84 -2.34
CA PHE A 57 4.52 0.78 -1.67
C PHE A 57 3.62 -0.15 -0.85
N VAL A 58 2.80 0.40 0.05
CA VAL A 58 1.96 -0.38 0.99
C VAL A 58 0.86 -1.14 0.24
N HIS A 59 0.13 -0.44 -0.64
CA HIS A 59 -0.94 -1.06 -1.41
C HIS A 59 -0.38 -2.06 -2.43
N GLY A 60 0.76 -1.73 -3.06
CA GLY A 60 1.46 -2.66 -3.95
C GLY A 60 1.88 -3.95 -3.25
N ALA A 61 2.45 -3.86 -2.05
CA ALA A 61 2.80 -5.01 -1.22
C ALA A 61 1.56 -5.84 -0.86
N PHE A 62 0.47 -5.19 -0.43
CA PHE A 62 -0.81 -5.86 -0.16
C PHE A 62 -1.29 -6.65 -1.37
N ILE A 63 -1.38 -6.03 -2.54
CA ILE A 63 -1.88 -6.67 -3.76
C ILE A 63 -1.00 -7.86 -4.16
N SER A 64 0.33 -7.74 -4.03
CA SER A 64 1.25 -8.85 -4.29
C SER A 64 0.98 -10.06 -3.39
N HIS A 65 0.88 -9.84 -2.07
CA HIS A 65 0.59 -10.90 -1.11
C HIS A 65 -0.84 -11.45 -1.24
N PHE A 66 -1.80 -10.59 -1.60
CA PHE A 66 -3.19 -10.98 -1.86
C PHE A 66 -3.28 -11.97 -3.02
N TRP A 67 -2.63 -11.66 -4.15
CA TRP A 67 -2.58 -12.58 -5.29
C TRP A 67 -1.82 -13.87 -4.97
N ASP A 68 -0.76 -13.82 -4.14
CA ASP A 68 -0.03 -15.02 -3.70
C ASP A 68 -0.92 -15.96 -2.87
N VAL A 69 -1.69 -15.41 -1.92
CA VAL A 69 -2.65 -16.19 -1.11
C VAL A 69 -3.75 -16.81 -1.97
N LEU A 70 -4.21 -16.11 -3.02
CA LEU A 70 -5.16 -16.65 -3.99
C LEU A 70 -4.55 -17.69 -4.95
N GLY A 71 -3.24 -17.92 -4.89
CA GLY A 71 -2.52 -18.86 -5.75
C GLY A 71 -2.21 -18.32 -7.15
N LEU A 72 -2.49 -17.04 -7.41
CA LEU A 72 -2.23 -16.36 -8.67
C LEU A 72 -0.86 -15.68 -8.60
N LYS A 73 0.22 -16.46 -8.69
CA LYS A 73 1.58 -15.89 -8.76
C LYS A 73 1.88 -15.34 -10.15
N ALA A 74 2.43 -14.14 -10.21
CA ALA A 74 3.05 -13.62 -11.42
C ALA A 74 4.16 -14.58 -11.87
N LYS A 75 4.18 -14.93 -13.17
CA LYS A 75 5.25 -15.73 -13.76
C LYS A 75 6.54 -14.93 -13.66
N SER A 76 7.46 -15.35 -12.79
CA SER A 76 8.84 -14.84 -12.77
C SER A 76 9.45 -15.08 -14.15
N VAL A 77 9.61 -14.01 -14.94
CA VAL A 77 10.47 -14.04 -16.12
C VAL A 77 11.88 -14.05 -15.58
N LYS A 78 12.42 -15.26 -15.41
CA LYS A 78 13.82 -15.48 -15.08
C LYS A 78 14.65 -14.86 -16.21
N LYS A 79 15.36 -13.78 -15.92
CA LYS A 79 16.32 -13.17 -16.85
C LYS A 79 17.67 -13.87 -16.68
#